data_AF-M9RX14-F1
#
_entry.id   AF-M9RX14-F1
#
_cell.length_a   1.000
_cell.length_b   1.000
_cell.length_c   1.000
_cell.angle_alpha   90.00
_cell.angle_beta   90.00
_cell.angle_gamma   90.00
#
_symmetry.space_group_name_H-M   'P 1'
#
loop_
_entity.id
_entity.type
_entity.pdbx_description
1 polymer ?
#
loop_
_entity_poly.entity_id
_entity_poly.type
_entity_poly.pdbx_seq_one_letter_code
_entity_poly.pdbx_strand_id
1 'polypeptide(L)'
;MPYYSEKLLFWEALGANRSIFVDDVISKVEVVGFVKQNILPERTWPAEVTAWKARYKHRLLVCQSFRWGKGRYHKDDIQSFYDLIETVVKRNPDLGIIIRPHRGKVRQNHRNYDKYLQDKYPSVLFSKYHSGPLAKATIHDTLALCDAMVSPTSTTVLDCVYAGKPAAVFDEGLDIFPGLMQIADADGLERFLDQIDRPGPEQAQLITRFGTFTDNLDRAAESIERHLSPVHKPVAE
;
A
#
# COMPACT_ATOMS: atom_id res chain seq x y z
N MET A 1 -14.98 -14.97 -15.54
CA MET A 1 -15.71 -15.40 -14.32
C MET A 1 -16.94 -14.52 -14.19
N PRO A 2 -18.15 -15.10 -14.08
CA PRO A 2 -19.35 -14.31 -13.83
C PRO A 2 -19.32 -13.74 -12.39
N TYR A 3 -19.68 -12.47 -12.24
CA TYR A 3 -19.82 -11.82 -10.93
C TYR A 3 -21.29 -11.76 -10.54
N TYR A 4 -21.59 -12.10 -9.29
CA TYR A 4 -22.95 -11.99 -8.73
C TYR A 4 -23.39 -10.54 -8.50
N SER A 5 -22.44 -9.60 -8.47
CA SER A 5 -22.72 -8.17 -8.34
C SER A 5 -23.43 -7.64 -9.59
N GLU A 6 -24.49 -6.86 -9.39
CA GLU A 6 -25.21 -6.17 -10.48
C GLU A 6 -24.46 -4.93 -10.97
N LYS A 7 -23.62 -4.34 -10.12
CA LYS A 7 -22.81 -3.16 -10.39
C LYS A 7 -21.42 -3.33 -9.78
N LEU A 8 -20.40 -2.86 -10.49
CA LEU A 8 -19.00 -2.95 -10.08
C LEU A 8 -18.35 -1.58 -10.15
N LEU A 9 -17.83 -1.09 -9.02
CA LEU A 9 -17.16 0.20 -8.93
C LEU A 9 -15.65 0.02 -8.97
N PHE A 10 -15.02 0.55 -10.00
CA PHE A 10 -13.59 0.37 -10.27
C PHE A 10 -12.85 1.69 -10.07
N TRP A 11 -11.58 1.61 -9.69
CA TRP A 11 -10.75 2.80 -9.53
C TRP A 11 -10.19 3.30 -10.86
N GLU A 12 -10.07 2.40 -11.84
CA GLU A 12 -9.60 2.70 -13.19
C GLU A 12 -10.34 1.85 -14.22
N ALA A 13 -10.24 2.26 -15.49
CA ALA A 13 -10.76 1.48 -16.59
C ALA A 13 -10.04 0.12 -16.70
N LEU A 14 -10.75 -0.89 -17.21
CA LEU A 14 -10.22 -2.25 -17.38
C LEU A 14 -8.98 -2.31 -18.28
N GLY A 15 -8.84 -1.40 -19.25
CA GLY A 15 -7.72 -1.38 -20.19
C GLY A 15 -7.52 -2.75 -20.86
N ALA A 16 -6.26 -3.21 -20.93
CA ALA A 16 -5.92 -4.52 -21.49
C ALA A 16 -6.52 -5.70 -20.71
N ASN A 17 -6.86 -5.53 -19.42
CA ASN A 17 -7.49 -6.59 -18.64
C ASN A 17 -8.92 -6.90 -19.10
N ARG A 18 -9.52 -6.09 -19.98
CA ARG A 18 -10.86 -6.34 -20.52
C ARG A 18 -11.01 -7.75 -21.09
N SER A 19 -9.95 -8.32 -21.70
CA SER A 19 -9.97 -9.65 -22.31
C SER A 19 -10.07 -10.82 -21.33
N ILE A 20 -9.84 -10.59 -20.03
CA ILE A 20 -9.91 -11.64 -19.00
C ILE A 20 -11.32 -11.71 -18.35
N PHE A 21 -12.17 -10.75 -18.65
CA PHE A 21 -13.54 -10.67 -18.17
C PHE A 21 -14.52 -11.20 -19.22
N VAL A 22 -15.64 -11.74 -18.74
CA VAL A 22 -16.78 -12.10 -19.59
C VAL A 22 -17.57 -10.84 -19.94
N ASP A 23 -18.28 -10.84 -21.06
CA ASP A 23 -18.87 -9.61 -21.64
C ASP A 23 -19.86 -8.90 -20.69
N ASP A 24 -20.62 -9.66 -19.90
CA ASP A 24 -21.60 -9.12 -18.95
C ASP A 24 -20.95 -8.33 -17.80
N VAL A 25 -19.67 -8.55 -17.51
CA VAL A 25 -18.95 -7.80 -16.49
C VAL A 25 -18.65 -6.39 -16.97
N ILE A 26 -18.34 -6.24 -18.26
CA ILE A 26 -17.92 -4.95 -18.83
C ILE A 26 -19.06 -3.94 -18.73
N SER A 27 -20.31 -4.36 -18.97
CA SER A 27 -21.49 -3.49 -18.86
C SER A 27 -21.86 -3.12 -17.42
N LYS A 28 -21.36 -3.86 -16.43
CA LYS A 28 -21.60 -3.62 -14.99
C LYS A 28 -20.57 -2.67 -14.37
N VAL A 29 -19.46 -2.39 -15.05
CA VAL A 29 -18.35 -1.60 -14.50
C VAL A 29 -18.60 -0.10 -14.66
N GLU A 30 -18.37 0.66 -13.58
CA GLU A 30 -18.26 2.12 -13.60
C GLU A 30 -16.97 2.55 -12.89
N VAL A 31 -16.25 3.49 -13.49
CA VAL A 31 -14.98 3.99 -12.95
C VAL A 31 -15.26 5.19 -12.05
N VAL A 32 -14.97 5.05 -10.77
CA VAL A 32 -15.26 6.05 -9.72
C VAL A 32 -13.99 6.62 -9.08
N GLY A 33 -12.82 6.02 -9.35
CA GLY A 33 -11.56 6.43 -8.71
C GLY A 33 -11.34 5.78 -7.34
N PHE A 34 -10.29 6.20 -6.63
CA PHE A 34 -9.91 5.65 -5.33
C PHE A 34 -10.79 6.21 -4.19
N VAL A 35 -11.61 5.34 -3.58
CA VAL A 35 -12.63 5.71 -2.57
C VAL A 35 -12.24 5.36 -1.13
N LYS A 36 -11.04 4.81 -0.92
CA LYS A 36 -10.65 4.28 0.39
C LYS A 36 -10.09 5.39 1.28
N GLN A 37 -10.97 6.00 2.07
CA GLN A 37 -10.61 7.00 3.07
C GLN A 37 -10.51 6.39 4.48
N ASN A 38 -9.54 6.85 5.28
CA ASN A 38 -9.53 6.54 6.70
C ASN A 38 -10.54 7.43 7.45
N ILE A 39 -11.61 6.83 7.95
CA ILE A 39 -12.60 7.50 8.80
C ILE A 39 -12.41 7.18 10.28
N LEU A 40 -11.43 6.34 10.62
CA LEU A 40 -11.16 5.95 11.99
C LEU A 40 -10.24 6.99 12.67
N PRO A 41 -10.49 7.30 13.95
CA PRO A 41 -9.64 8.21 14.72
C PRO A 41 -8.22 7.67 14.83
N GLU A 42 -7.26 8.58 15.04
CA GLU A 42 -5.88 8.19 15.30
C GLU A 42 -5.77 7.28 16.53
N ARG A 43 -4.98 6.23 16.39
CA ARG A 43 -4.74 5.27 17.45
C ARG A 43 -3.78 5.82 18.50
N THR A 44 -4.12 5.63 19.77
CA THR A 44 -3.16 5.82 20.87
C THR A 44 -2.18 4.66 20.95
N TRP A 45 -0.90 4.97 21.09
CA TRP A 45 0.17 3.98 21.09
C TRP A 45 0.75 3.72 22.49
N PRO A 46 1.24 2.49 22.77
CA PRO A 46 2.00 2.20 23.97
C PRO A 46 3.26 3.07 24.06
N ALA A 47 3.77 3.27 25.29
CA ALA A 47 4.93 4.12 25.57
C ALA A 47 6.16 3.77 24.72
N GLU A 48 6.39 2.48 24.45
CA GLU A 48 7.51 2.02 23.62
C GLU A 48 7.43 2.52 22.17
N VAL A 49 6.24 2.56 21.57
CA VAL A 49 6.03 3.06 20.20
C VAL A 49 6.09 4.58 20.17
N THR A 50 5.55 5.24 21.19
CA THR A 50 5.66 6.70 21.32
C THR A 50 7.12 7.13 21.46
N ALA A 51 7.91 6.42 22.28
CA ALA A 51 9.34 6.65 22.42
C ALA A 51 10.10 6.36 21.12
N TRP A 52 9.76 5.28 20.42
CA TRP A 52 10.32 4.97 19.10
C TRP A 52 10.03 6.10 18.10
N LYS A 53 8.78 6.58 18.03
CA LYS A 53 8.38 7.67 17.12
C LYS A 53 9.14 8.96 17.43
N ALA A 54 9.35 9.28 18.70
CA ALA A 54 10.08 10.47 19.12
C ALA A 54 11.58 10.39 18.85
N ARG A 55 12.17 9.19 18.85
CA ARG A 55 13.60 8.97 18.67
C ARG A 55 14.05 9.17 17.22
N TYR A 56 13.27 8.71 16.24
CA TYR A 56 13.68 8.71 14.84
C TYR A 56 12.99 9.84 14.06
N LYS A 57 13.80 10.76 13.51
CA LYS A 57 13.32 11.94 12.80
C LYS A 57 12.55 11.57 11.53
N HIS A 58 13.14 10.71 10.71
CA HIS A 58 12.51 10.14 9.53
C HIS A 58 12.14 8.70 9.81
N ARG A 59 10.95 8.30 9.38
CA ARG A 59 10.41 6.96 9.59
C ARG A 59 9.83 6.42 8.30
N LEU A 60 10.29 5.25 7.88
CA LEU A 60 9.85 4.60 6.65
C LEU A 60 8.90 3.44 6.95
N LEU A 61 7.76 3.40 6.27
CA LEU A 61 6.91 2.22 6.23
C LEU A 61 7.35 1.34 5.06
N VAL A 62 7.76 0.11 5.32
CA VAL A 62 8.05 -0.88 4.29
C VAL A 62 6.95 -1.92 4.30
N CYS A 63 6.03 -1.84 3.35
CA CYS A 63 5.08 -2.91 3.11
C CYS A 63 5.79 -4.06 2.42
N GLN A 64 5.56 -5.28 2.89
CA GLN A 64 6.23 -6.46 2.38
C GLN A 64 5.20 -7.52 2.00
N SER A 65 5.24 -7.91 0.73
CA SER A 65 4.41 -9.00 0.22
C SER A 65 5.19 -9.76 -0.83
N PHE A 66 5.59 -10.98 -0.49
CA PHE A 66 6.05 -11.93 -1.49
C PHE A 66 4.81 -12.43 -2.27
N ARG A 67 4.38 -11.66 -3.29
CA ARG A 67 3.34 -12.03 -4.26
C ARG A 67 3.77 -13.20 -5.16
N TRP A 68 2.84 -13.90 -5.78
CA TRP A 68 3.14 -15.07 -6.60
C TRP A 68 3.24 -14.59 -8.05
N GLY A 69 4.40 -14.70 -8.69
CA GLY A 69 4.59 -14.35 -10.10
C GLY A 69 5.58 -15.31 -10.75
N LYS A 70 5.17 -16.01 -11.83
CA LYS A 70 5.88 -17.09 -12.56
C LYS A 70 6.43 -18.27 -11.73
N GLY A 71 6.08 -18.33 -10.45
CA GLY A 71 6.69 -19.23 -9.48
C GLY A 71 6.69 -18.53 -8.13
N ARG A 72 6.96 -19.25 -7.06
CA ARG A 72 7.11 -18.61 -5.74
C ARG A 72 8.36 -17.74 -5.78
N TYR A 73 8.37 -16.57 -5.13
CA TYR A 73 9.64 -15.94 -4.74
C TYR A 73 10.54 -17.04 -4.16
N HIS A 74 11.73 -17.19 -4.74
CA HIS A 74 12.74 -18.13 -4.30
C HIS A 74 13.20 -17.74 -2.89
N LYS A 75 13.84 -18.68 -2.18
CA LYS A 75 14.42 -18.36 -0.87
C LYS A 75 15.35 -17.14 -0.93
N ASP A 76 16.00 -16.96 -2.07
CA ASP A 76 16.95 -15.88 -2.34
C ASP A 76 16.26 -14.52 -2.27
N ASP A 77 15.02 -14.38 -2.75
CA ASP A 77 14.31 -13.10 -2.69
C ASP A 77 13.92 -12.68 -1.27
N ILE A 78 13.66 -13.67 -0.40
CA ILE A 78 13.41 -13.42 1.03
C ILE A 78 14.69 -12.86 1.65
N GLN A 79 15.82 -13.54 1.41
CA GLN A 79 17.13 -13.12 1.90
C GLN A 79 17.48 -11.72 1.37
N SER A 80 17.33 -11.47 0.06
CA SER A 80 17.59 -10.18 -0.57
C SER A 80 16.78 -9.05 0.05
N PHE A 81 15.49 -9.29 0.38
CA PHE A 81 14.69 -8.29 1.09
C PHE A 81 15.30 -7.96 2.46
N TYR A 82 15.63 -8.96 3.28
CA TYR A 82 16.18 -8.71 4.61
C TYR A 82 17.59 -8.11 4.56
N ASP A 83 18.41 -8.50 3.59
CA ASP A 83 19.74 -7.92 3.35
C ASP A 83 19.65 -6.45 2.93
N LEU A 84 18.67 -6.12 2.09
CA LEU A 84 18.37 -4.74 1.70
C LEU A 84 18.02 -3.91 2.94
N ILE A 85 17.07 -4.38 3.75
CA ILE A 85 16.67 -3.66 4.97
C ILE A 85 17.83 -3.53 5.95
N GLU A 86 18.60 -4.59 6.17
CA GLU A 86 19.76 -4.54 7.06
C GLU A 86 20.81 -3.54 6.57
N THR A 87 21.08 -3.52 5.26
CA THR A 87 22.03 -2.57 4.64
C THR A 87 21.57 -1.13 4.85
N VAL A 88 20.29 -0.86 4.61
CA VAL A 88 19.70 0.47 4.76
C VAL A 88 19.78 0.94 6.22
N VAL A 89 19.39 0.09 7.17
CA VAL A 89 19.44 0.43 8.60
C VAL A 89 20.87 0.68 9.06
N LYS A 90 21.85 -0.08 8.56
CA LYS A 90 23.28 0.15 8.86
C LYS A 90 23.76 1.50 8.33
N ARG A 91 23.34 1.89 7.12
CA ARG A 91 23.73 3.17 6.51
C ARG A 91 22.97 4.35 7.11
N ASN A 92 21.78 4.14 7.65
CA ASN A 92 20.87 5.16 8.16
C ASN A 92 20.47 4.88 9.62
N PRO A 93 21.39 5.01 10.60
CA PRO A 93 21.11 4.65 12.00
C PRO A 93 20.00 5.49 12.67
N ASP A 94 19.72 6.68 12.13
CA ASP A 94 18.68 7.59 12.62
C ASP A 94 17.32 7.42 11.91
N LEU A 95 17.21 6.45 11.00
CA LEU A 95 15.97 6.09 10.31
C LEU A 95 15.18 5.06 11.13
N GLY A 96 13.94 5.37 11.46
CA GLY A 96 12.99 4.37 11.96
C GLY A 96 12.39 3.58 10.79
N ILE A 97 12.31 2.25 10.87
CA ILE A 97 11.62 1.44 9.86
C ILE A 97 10.49 0.64 10.51
N ILE A 98 9.29 0.72 9.93
CA ILE A 98 8.19 -0.21 10.22
C ILE A 98 8.08 -1.19 9.05
N ILE A 99 8.35 -2.46 9.29
CA ILE A 99 8.12 -3.53 8.31
C ILE A 99 6.71 -4.07 8.52
N ARG A 100 5.88 -3.98 7.49
CA ARG A 100 4.49 -4.45 7.50
C ARG A 100 4.34 -5.67 6.57
N PRO A 101 4.42 -6.89 7.11
CA PRO A 101 4.20 -8.09 6.30
C PRO A 101 2.73 -8.22 5.89
N HIS A 102 2.51 -8.90 4.77
CA HIS A 102 1.16 -9.23 4.32
C HIS A 102 0.41 -10.06 5.39
N ARG A 103 -0.76 -9.58 5.83
CA ARG A 103 -1.51 -10.13 6.99
C ARG A 103 -1.78 -11.63 6.90
N GLY A 104 -2.07 -12.15 5.70
CA GLY A 104 -2.33 -13.58 5.46
C GLY A 104 -1.09 -14.44 5.17
N LYS A 105 0.14 -13.91 5.27
CA LYS A 105 1.37 -14.61 4.84
C LYS A 105 2.47 -14.64 5.90
N VAL A 106 2.11 -14.66 7.20
CA VAL A 106 3.11 -14.88 8.26
C VAL A 106 3.64 -16.32 8.16
N ARG A 107 4.77 -16.49 7.48
CA ARG A 107 5.40 -17.80 7.24
C ARG A 107 6.45 -18.08 8.29
N GLN A 108 6.58 -19.36 8.68
CA GLN A 108 7.61 -19.82 9.61
C GLN A 108 9.02 -19.39 9.15
N ASN A 109 9.26 -19.39 7.84
CA ASN A 109 10.55 -19.05 7.23
C ASN A 109 10.98 -17.59 7.45
N HIS A 110 10.07 -16.67 7.79
CA HIS A 110 10.40 -15.26 8.01
C HIS A 110 10.74 -14.98 9.49
N ARG A 111 10.28 -15.84 10.41
CA ARG A 111 10.32 -15.56 11.85
C ARG A 111 11.74 -15.32 12.36
N ASN A 112 12.71 -16.06 11.85
CA ASN A 112 14.11 -15.92 12.24
C ASN A 112 14.70 -14.60 11.75
N TYR A 113 14.41 -14.20 10.51
CA TYR A 113 14.83 -12.91 9.97
C TYR A 113 14.18 -11.74 10.70
N ASP A 114 12.86 -11.82 10.95
CA ASP A 114 12.15 -10.80 11.72
C ASP A 114 12.77 -10.62 13.10
N LYS A 115 12.95 -11.74 13.82
CA LYS A 115 13.52 -11.73 15.17
C LYS A 115 14.94 -11.17 15.15
N TYR A 116 15.76 -11.59 14.19
CA TYR A 116 17.11 -11.08 14.03
C TYR A 116 17.14 -9.56 13.85
N LEU A 117 16.33 -9.02 12.94
CA LEU A 117 16.27 -7.57 12.74
C LEU A 117 15.76 -6.83 13.97
N GLN A 118 14.71 -7.34 14.63
CA GLN A 118 14.15 -6.71 15.83
C GLN A 118 15.13 -6.69 17.01
N ASP A 119 15.83 -7.80 17.23
CA ASP A 119 16.77 -7.93 18.35
C ASP A 119 18.04 -7.09 18.10
N LYS A 120 18.49 -7.00 16.84
CA LYS A 120 19.73 -6.30 16.47
C LYS A 120 19.54 -4.80 16.26
N TYR A 121 18.38 -4.38 15.74
CA TYR A 121 18.12 -3.00 15.34
C TYR A 121 16.89 -2.42 16.05
N PRO A 122 17.07 -1.61 17.10
CA PRO A 122 15.95 -0.98 17.82
C PRO A 122 15.19 0.06 16.98
N SER A 123 15.70 0.41 15.79
CA SER A 123 15.02 1.25 14.82
C SER A 123 13.97 0.49 14.00
N VAL A 124 13.96 -0.84 14.04
CA VAL A 124 13.04 -1.67 13.24
C VAL A 124 11.89 -2.18 14.10
N LEU A 125 10.66 -1.83 13.71
CA LEU A 125 9.43 -2.39 14.24
C LEU A 125 8.73 -3.27 13.20
N PHE A 126 7.97 -4.26 13.66
CA PHE A 126 7.12 -5.07 12.80
C PHE A 126 5.65 -4.84 13.10
N SER A 127 4.88 -4.49 12.06
CA SER A 127 3.43 -4.36 12.12
C SER A 127 2.74 -5.68 11.80
N LYS A 128 2.85 -6.64 12.73
CA LYS A 128 2.20 -7.95 12.66
C LYS A 128 0.76 -7.84 13.19
N TYR A 129 -0.20 -8.45 12.52
CA TYR A 129 -1.61 -8.30 12.91
C TYR A 129 -1.91 -8.87 14.31
N HIS A 130 -1.27 -10.00 14.67
CA HIS A 130 -1.58 -10.76 15.90
C HIS A 130 -0.55 -10.58 17.03
N SER A 131 0.50 -9.78 16.88
CA SER A 131 1.60 -9.74 17.85
C SER A 131 2.40 -8.44 17.81
N GLY A 132 3.06 -8.14 18.92
CA GLY A 132 4.01 -7.03 19.03
C GLY A 132 3.35 -5.66 19.30
N PRO A 133 4.16 -4.60 19.40
CA PRO A 133 3.72 -3.26 19.77
C PRO A 133 2.66 -2.66 18.83
N LEU A 134 2.70 -3.09 17.57
CA LEU A 134 1.83 -2.61 16.49
C LEU A 134 0.70 -3.61 16.16
N ALA A 135 0.36 -4.50 17.10
CA ALA A 135 -0.71 -5.47 16.91
C ALA A 135 -2.03 -4.77 16.54
N LYS A 136 -2.77 -5.36 15.60
CA LYS A 136 -4.03 -4.85 15.03
C LYS A 136 -3.93 -3.51 14.28
N ALA A 137 -2.75 -2.90 14.17
CA ALA A 137 -2.56 -1.65 13.44
C ALA A 137 -3.06 -1.76 11.98
N THR A 138 -3.97 -0.86 11.59
CA THR A 138 -4.39 -0.66 10.20
C THR A 138 -3.22 -0.12 9.35
N ILE A 139 -3.42 0.01 8.05
CA ILE A 139 -2.40 0.65 7.19
C ILE A 139 -2.26 2.13 7.53
N HIS A 140 -3.38 2.81 7.81
CA HIS A 140 -3.41 4.22 8.18
C HIS A 140 -2.76 4.47 9.55
N ASP A 141 -2.92 3.54 10.50
CA ASP A 141 -2.21 3.56 11.78
C ASP A 141 -0.69 3.57 11.58
N THR A 142 -0.18 2.69 10.70
CA THR A 142 1.26 2.64 10.40
C THR A 142 1.72 3.84 9.59
N LEU A 143 0.91 4.35 8.67
CA LEU A 143 1.21 5.57 7.92
C LEU A 143 1.31 6.76 8.87
N ALA A 144 0.45 6.88 9.89
CA ALA A 144 0.52 7.97 10.89
C ALA A 144 1.80 7.94 11.76
N LEU A 145 2.50 6.80 11.79
CA LEU A 145 3.81 6.65 12.45
C LEU A 145 5.00 6.92 11.51
N CYS A 146 4.78 6.99 10.19
CA CYS A 146 5.84 7.09 9.19
C CYS A 146 5.72 8.37 8.37
N ASP A 147 6.80 8.74 7.69
CA ASP A 147 6.88 9.95 6.86
C ASP A 147 6.85 9.58 5.37
N ALA A 148 7.18 8.34 5.02
CA ALA A 148 7.13 7.80 3.65
C ALA A 148 6.82 6.30 3.63
N MET A 149 6.57 5.75 2.44
CA MET A 149 6.35 4.32 2.26
C MET A 149 7.07 3.73 1.04
N VAL A 150 7.62 2.53 1.20
CA VAL A 150 7.95 1.63 0.07
C VAL A 150 7.07 0.39 0.14
N SER A 151 6.55 -0.03 -1.01
CA SER A 151 5.64 -1.19 -1.08
C SER A 151 5.80 -1.93 -2.41
N PRO A 152 5.52 -3.24 -2.47
CA PRO A 152 5.10 -3.87 -3.70
C PRO A 152 3.95 -3.09 -4.34
N THR A 153 3.78 -3.27 -5.65
CA THR A 153 2.67 -2.74 -6.42
C THR A 153 1.34 -3.17 -5.78
N SER A 154 0.70 -2.23 -5.09
CA SER A 154 -0.48 -2.50 -4.31
C SER A 154 -1.26 -1.24 -4.00
N THR A 155 -2.50 -1.44 -3.55
CA THR A 155 -3.43 -0.37 -3.20
C THR A 155 -2.94 0.45 -1.99
N THR A 156 -2.00 -0.06 -1.20
CA THR A 156 -1.39 0.71 -0.09
C THR A 156 -0.53 1.87 -0.56
N VAL A 157 -0.06 1.84 -1.82
CA VAL A 157 0.62 2.99 -2.44
C VAL A 157 -0.33 4.18 -2.48
N LEU A 158 -1.58 3.95 -2.89
CA LEU A 158 -2.61 4.99 -2.88
C LEU A 158 -2.98 5.40 -1.45
N ASP A 159 -3.06 4.47 -0.49
CA ASP A 159 -3.26 4.85 0.93
C ASP A 159 -2.19 5.85 1.42
N CYS A 160 -0.93 5.69 1.00
CA CYS A 160 0.17 6.58 1.36
C CYS A 160 0.10 7.94 0.65
N VAL A 161 -0.12 7.91 -0.67
CA VAL A 161 -0.21 9.13 -1.49
C VAL A 161 -1.36 10.03 -1.02
N TYR A 162 -2.53 9.44 -0.79
CA TYR A 162 -3.69 10.18 -0.28
C TYR A 162 -3.57 10.60 1.18
N ALA A 163 -2.61 10.03 1.94
CA ALA A 163 -2.21 10.55 3.24
C ALA A 163 -1.20 11.71 3.14
N GLY A 164 -0.91 12.19 1.93
CA GLY A 164 0.02 13.30 1.68
C GLY A 164 1.49 12.91 1.82
N LYS A 165 1.84 11.62 1.66
CA LYS A 165 3.19 11.11 1.92
C LYS A 165 3.83 10.54 0.66
N PRO A 166 5.15 10.74 0.47
CA PRO A 166 5.87 10.14 -0.65
C PRO A 166 5.83 8.61 -0.57
N ALA A 167 5.63 8.01 -1.73
CA ALA A 167 5.62 6.57 -1.91
C ALA A 167 6.61 6.17 -3.00
N ALA A 168 7.26 5.02 -2.83
CA ALA A 168 8.00 4.32 -3.86
C ALA A 168 7.53 2.87 -3.93
N VAL A 169 7.90 2.19 -5.02
CA VAL A 169 7.59 0.77 -5.20
C VAL A 169 8.85 -0.06 -5.34
N PHE A 170 8.80 -1.32 -4.93
CA PHE A 170 9.87 -2.25 -5.29
C PHE A 170 9.88 -2.48 -6.79
N ASP A 171 11.07 -2.67 -7.36
CA ASP A 171 11.20 -3.02 -8.77
C ASP A 171 10.71 -4.46 -9.00
N GLU A 172 9.45 -4.56 -9.43
CA GLU A 172 8.79 -5.83 -9.74
C GLU A 172 8.64 -6.05 -11.27
N GLY A 173 9.19 -5.15 -12.09
CA GLY A 173 8.96 -5.13 -13.54
C GLY A 173 7.49 -4.91 -13.92
N LEU A 174 6.72 -4.23 -13.07
CA LEU A 174 5.29 -3.94 -13.27
C LEU A 174 5.06 -2.47 -13.58
N ASP A 175 4.37 -2.20 -14.68
CA ASP A 175 4.03 -0.84 -15.11
C ASP A 175 2.64 -0.40 -14.59
N ILE A 176 2.50 -0.34 -13.26
CA ILE A 176 1.25 0.13 -12.62
C ILE A 176 1.39 1.55 -12.09
N PHE A 177 2.55 1.87 -11.50
CA PHE A 177 2.87 3.19 -10.96
C PHE A 177 4.17 3.74 -11.61
N PRO A 178 4.19 3.96 -12.94
CA PRO A 178 5.41 4.29 -13.70
C PRO A 178 6.14 5.54 -13.22
N GLY A 179 5.40 6.51 -12.68
CA GLY A 179 6.00 7.75 -12.17
C GLY A 179 6.79 7.53 -10.87
N LEU A 180 6.43 6.54 -10.05
CA LEU A 180 7.10 6.33 -8.76
C LEU A 180 8.48 5.70 -8.93
N MET A 181 9.39 6.03 -8.01
CA MET A 181 10.71 5.41 -7.97
C MET A 181 10.59 3.89 -7.80
N GLN A 182 11.32 3.16 -8.64
CA GLN A 182 11.44 1.70 -8.58
C GLN A 182 12.69 1.35 -7.76
N ILE A 183 12.49 0.70 -6.61
CA ILE A 183 13.54 0.36 -5.66
C ILE A 183 14.01 -1.07 -5.93
N ALA A 184 15.18 -1.20 -6.55
CA ALA A 184 15.85 -2.47 -6.79
C ALA A 184 16.89 -2.81 -5.70
N ASP A 185 17.48 -1.79 -5.07
CA ASP A 185 18.63 -1.93 -4.17
C ASP A 185 18.68 -0.84 -3.08
N ALA A 186 19.71 -0.90 -2.24
CA ALA A 186 19.92 0.03 -1.13
C ALA A 186 20.17 1.46 -1.62
N ASP A 187 20.91 1.64 -2.70
CA ASP A 187 21.23 2.96 -3.24
C ASP A 187 19.97 3.65 -3.79
N GLY A 188 19.07 2.87 -4.42
CA GLY A 188 17.74 3.33 -4.82
C GLY A 188 16.89 3.74 -3.63
N LEU A 189 16.90 2.95 -2.55
CA LEU A 189 16.18 3.32 -1.34
C LEU A 189 16.74 4.60 -0.72
N GLU A 190 18.06 4.79 -0.69
CA GLU A 190 18.69 6.01 -0.16
C GLU A 190 18.29 7.25 -0.96
N ARG A 191 18.29 7.17 -2.30
CA ARG A 191 17.77 8.26 -3.15
C ARG A 191 16.30 8.59 -2.86
N PHE A 192 15.49 7.59 -2.52
CA PHE A 192 14.11 7.83 -2.12
C PHE A 192 14.00 8.50 -0.74
N LEU A 193 14.87 8.14 0.21
CA LEU A 193 14.89 8.78 1.53
C LEU A 193 15.17 10.28 1.45
N ASP A 194 15.98 10.73 0.48
CA ASP A 194 16.23 12.15 0.21
C ASP A 194 14.97 12.92 -0.23
N GLN A 195 13.94 12.22 -0.72
CA GLN A 195 12.67 12.81 -1.16
C GLN A 195 11.63 12.93 -0.04
N ILE A 196 11.90 12.42 1.17
CA ILE A 196 10.92 12.45 2.28
C ILE A 196 10.47 13.88 2.59
N ASP A 197 11.43 14.79 2.72
CA ASP A 197 11.16 16.20 3.06
C ASP A 197 10.75 17.02 1.83
N ARG A 198 10.97 16.50 0.62
CA ARG A 198 10.70 17.18 -0.66
C ARG A 198 10.15 16.18 -1.68
N PRO A 199 8.88 15.76 -1.52
CA PRO A 199 8.24 14.87 -2.49
C PRO A 199 8.24 15.50 -3.89
N GLY A 200 8.47 14.70 -4.91
CA GLY A 200 8.38 15.14 -6.29
C GLY A 200 6.93 15.28 -6.78
N PRO A 201 6.71 15.55 -8.08
CA PRO A 201 5.38 15.72 -8.66
C PRO A 201 4.60 14.40 -8.81
N GLU A 202 5.24 13.24 -8.64
CA GLU A 202 4.69 11.92 -8.96
C GLU A 202 3.43 11.60 -8.15
N GLN A 203 3.38 12.07 -6.90
CA GLN A 203 2.28 11.84 -5.97
C GLN A 203 1.05 12.65 -6.40
N ALA A 204 1.25 13.88 -6.85
CA ALA A 204 0.18 14.71 -7.42
C ALA A 204 -0.36 14.09 -8.72
N GLN A 205 0.52 13.54 -9.57
CA GLN A 205 0.11 12.86 -10.79
C GLN A 205 -0.77 11.64 -10.50
N LEU A 206 -0.47 10.88 -9.43
CA LEU A 206 -1.33 9.78 -8.99
C LEU A 206 -2.70 10.29 -8.51
N ILE A 207 -2.76 11.39 -7.76
CA ILE A 207 -4.04 11.99 -7.36
C ILE A 207 -4.83 12.46 -8.60
N THR A 208 -4.17 13.06 -9.59
CA THR A 208 -4.81 13.44 -10.86
C THR A 208 -5.36 12.21 -11.60
N ARG A 209 -4.61 11.11 -11.63
CA ARG A 209 -5.02 9.86 -12.29
C ARG A 209 -6.20 9.18 -11.59
N PHE A 210 -6.18 9.12 -10.26
CA PHE A 210 -7.15 8.37 -9.47
C PHE A 210 -8.30 9.23 -8.89
N GLY A 211 -8.26 10.56 -9.09
CA GLY A 211 -9.28 11.52 -8.65
C GLY A 211 -9.17 11.92 -7.17
N THR A 212 -9.84 12.99 -6.75
CA THR A 212 -9.86 13.39 -5.33
C THR A 212 -10.85 12.52 -4.55
N PHE A 213 -10.68 12.40 -3.22
CA PHE A 213 -11.61 11.59 -2.42
C PHE A 213 -13.06 12.04 -2.54
N THR A 214 -13.32 13.36 -2.46
CA THR A 214 -14.66 13.91 -2.55
C THR A 214 -15.30 13.55 -3.88
N ASP A 215 -14.64 13.87 -5.00
CA ASP A 215 -15.18 13.58 -6.33
C ASP A 215 -15.38 12.08 -6.57
N ASN A 216 -14.49 11.24 -6.01
CA ASN A 216 -14.59 9.79 -6.12
C ASN A 216 -15.78 9.22 -5.34
N LEU A 217 -16.01 9.75 -4.13
CA LEU A 217 -17.12 9.35 -3.28
C LEU A 217 -18.46 9.81 -3.88
N ASP A 218 -18.53 11.02 -4.42
CA ASP A 218 -19.72 11.53 -5.11
C ASP A 218 -20.03 10.67 -6.34
N ARG A 219 -19.04 10.39 -7.20
CA ARG A 219 -19.22 9.47 -8.34
C ARG A 219 -19.68 8.08 -7.92
N ALA A 220 -19.15 7.56 -6.82
CA ALA A 220 -19.56 6.26 -6.30
C ALA A 220 -21.00 6.28 -5.77
N ALA A 221 -21.39 7.31 -5.03
CA ALA A 221 -22.74 7.50 -4.52
C ALA A 221 -23.74 7.64 -5.67
N GLU A 222 -23.49 8.53 -6.63
CA GLU A 222 -24.34 8.72 -7.80
C GLU A 222 -24.50 7.43 -8.63
N SER A 223 -23.42 6.65 -8.79
CA SER A 223 -23.47 5.37 -9.51
C SER A 223 -24.39 4.37 -8.81
N ILE A 224 -24.30 4.28 -7.48
CA ILE A 224 -25.13 3.40 -6.65
C ILE A 224 -26.59 3.86 -6.68
N GLU A 225 -26.83 5.15 -6.48
CA GLU A 225 -28.18 5.74 -6.50
C GLU A 225 -28.87 5.54 -7.85
N ARG A 226 -28.15 5.78 -8.96
CA ARG A 226 -28.68 5.56 -10.31
C ARG A 226 -29.02 4.10 -10.58
N HIS A 227 -28.24 3.16 -10.04
CA HIS A 227 -28.49 1.72 -10.18
C HIS A 227 -29.68 1.26 -9.33
N LEU A 228 -29.84 1.81 -8.11
CA LEU A 228 -30.91 1.43 -7.17
C LEU A 228 -32.22 2.18 -7.42
N SER A 229 -32.18 3.34 -8.07
CA SER A 229 -33.36 4.16 -8.32
C SER A 229 -34.30 3.49 -9.34
N PRO A 230 -35.61 3.39 -9.06
CA PRO A 230 -36.58 2.65 -9.88
C PRO A 230 -36.92 3.28 -11.25
N VAL A 231 -36.13 4.23 -11.75
CA VAL A 231 -36.50 5.06 -12.92
C VAL A 231 -36.25 4.38 -14.28
N HIS A 232 -35.77 3.14 -14.33
CA HIS A 232 -35.60 2.40 -15.60
C HIS A 232 -35.85 0.89 -15.48
N LYS A 233 -37.02 0.48 -14.99
CA LYS A 233 -37.62 -0.77 -15.48
C LYS A 233 -38.66 -0.38 -16.53
N PRO A 234 -38.45 -0.67 -17.83
CA PRO A 234 -39.54 -0.53 -18.79
C PRO A 234 -40.70 -1.39 -18.26
N VAL A 235 -41.84 -0.76 -18.08
CA VAL A 235 -43.09 -1.47 -17.83
C VAL A 235 -43.30 -2.34 -19.07
N ALA A 236 -43.23 -3.66 -18.90
CA ALA A 236 -43.63 -4.58 -19.94
C ALA A 236 -45.13 -4.39 -20.15
N GLU A 237 -45.52 -3.96 -21.35
CA GLU A 237 -46.90 -4.03 -21.85
C GLU A 237 -47.36 -5.49 -21.97
#